data_AF-A0A086QXE5-F1
#
_entry.id   AF-A0A086QXE5-F1
#
_cell.length_a   1.000
_cell.length_b   1.000
_cell.length_c   1.000
_cell.angle_alpha   90.00
_cell.angle_beta   90.00
_cell.angle_gamma   90.00
#
_symmetry.space_group_name_H-M   'P 1'
#
loop_
_entity.id
_entity.type
_entity.pdbx_description
1 polymer ?
#
loop_
_entity_poly.entity_id
_entity_poly.type
_entity_poly.pdbx_seq_one_letter_code
_entity_poly.pdbx_strand_id
1 'polypeptide(L)'
;VRSRAPYIPQRNDFVRVKRGLYANDIAQIHQVEEQGMVVTVRLIPRLDLNALLDREKRGDFSRKSDMATLKQMGGVRAQKRFFDRDEVDARGGQVEQGILPGTVRFAGMTFEESGYLLRRMAVRHLLVGSAAAPSLAEVTEFVQQGKDEDDLHE
;
A
#
# COMPACT_ATOMS: atom_id res chain seq x y z
N VAL A 1 35.49 12.14 -4.74
CA VAL A 1 34.13 11.59 -4.98
C VAL A 1 33.22 12.13 -3.89
N ARG A 2 32.27 13.03 -4.20
CA ARG A 2 31.39 13.62 -3.16
C ARG A 2 30.48 12.52 -2.63
N SER A 3 30.73 12.09 -1.40
CA SER A 3 29.87 11.22 -0.61
C SER A 3 28.55 11.96 -0.39
N ARG A 4 27.60 11.74 -1.30
CA ARG A 4 26.23 12.23 -1.14
C ARG A 4 25.66 11.50 0.07
N ALA A 5 25.34 12.23 1.14
CA ALA A 5 24.73 11.64 2.32
C ALA A 5 23.50 10.81 1.90
N PRO A 6 23.27 9.64 2.54
CA PRO A 6 22.11 8.83 2.21
C PRO A 6 20.85 9.68 2.41
N TYR A 7 20.05 9.81 1.35
CA TYR A 7 18.78 10.55 1.42
C TYR A 7 17.83 9.79 2.34
N ILE A 8 17.42 10.45 3.42
CA ILE A 8 16.43 9.92 4.35
C ILE A 8 15.08 10.49 3.91
N PRO A 9 14.15 9.63 3.42
CA PRO A 9 12.85 10.09 2.96
C PRO A 9 12.07 10.71 4.11
N GLN A 10 11.34 11.78 3.82
CA GLN A 10 10.51 12.50 4.78
C GLN A 10 9.03 12.11 4.61
N ARG A 11 8.20 12.43 5.61
CA ARG A 11 6.75 12.27 5.50
C ARG A 11 6.23 13.03 4.27
N ASN A 12 5.28 12.43 3.56
CA ASN A 12 4.67 12.90 2.32
C ASN A 12 5.58 12.88 1.07
N ASP A 13 6.85 12.47 1.18
CA ASP A 13 7.68 12.26 -0.02
C ASP A 13 7.11 11.17 -0.92
N PHE A 14 7.22 11.38 -2.23
CA PHE A 14 6.97 10.33 -3.21
C PHE A 14 8.23 9.48 -3.39
N VAL A 15 8.03 8.17 -3.32
CA VAL A 15 9.04 7.14 -3.51
C VAL A 15 8.54 6.12 -4.53
N ARG A 16 9.45 5.37 -5.14
CA ARG A 16 9.09 4.31 -6.09
C ARG A 16 9.58 2.96 -5.61
N VAL A 17 8.72 1.96 -5.60
CA VAL A 17 9.06 0.64 -5.09
C VAL A 17 9.95 -0.10 -6.10
N LYS A 18 11.06 -0.68 -5.64
CA LYS A 18 12.05 -1.33 -6.52
C LYS A 18 11.68 -2.77 -6.91
N ARG A 19 10.97 -3.50 -6.05
CA ARG A 19 10.83 -4.97 -6.14
C ARG A 19 9.49 -5.45 -5.59
N GLY A 20 9.07 -6.65 -5.99
CA GLY A 20 7.80 -7.26 -5.58
C GLY A 20 6.64 -6.89 -6.50
N LEU A 21 5.41 -7.11 -6.04
CA LEU A 21 4.19 -6.84 -6.83
C LEU A 21 4.04 -5.37 -7.19
N TYR A 22 4.41 -4.49 -6.25
CA TYR A 22 4.38 -3.04 -6.43
C TYR A 22 5.62 -2.51 -7.15
N ALA A 23 6.47 -3.36 -7.75
CA ALA A 23 7.66 -2.89 -8.43
C ALA A 23 7.32 -1.90 -9.54
N ASN A 24 7.97 -0.75 -9.49
CA ASN A 24 7.76 0.45 -10.30
C ASN A 24 6.51 1.27 -9.96
N ASP A 25 5.73 0.93 -8.93
CA ASP A 25 4.64 1.79 -8.49
C ASP A 25 5.16 2.95 -7.63
N ILE A 26 4.47 4.09 -7.73
CA ILE A 26 4.68 5.21 -6.81
C ILE A 26 4.00 4.93 -5.48
N ALA A 27 4.63 5.40 -4.42
CA ALA A 27 4.11 5.36 -3.06
C ALA A 27 4.39 6.69 -2.38
N GLN A 28 3.57 7.05 -1.41
CA GLN A 28 3.82 8.21 -0.57
C GLN A 28 4.27 7.76 0.82
N ILE A 29 5.24 8.44 1.42
CA ILE A 29 5.64 8.14 2.80
C ILE A 29 4.54 8.60 3.76
N HIS A 30 3.91 7.67 4.47
CA HIS A 30 2.94 7.96 5.52
C HIS A 30 3.64 8.27 6.85
N GLN A 31 4.62 7.44 7.22
CA GLN A 31 5.38 7.58 8.45
C GLN A 31 6.81 7.05 8.27
N VAL A 32 7.77 7.72 8.90
CA VAL A 32 9.17 7.29 8.98
C VAL A 32 9.41 6.76 10.39
N GLU A 33 10.00 5.56 10.52
CA GLU A 33 10.38 5.06 11.84
C GLU A 33 11.61 5.77 12.38
N GLU A 34 11.78 5.73 13.71
CA GLU A 34 12.79 6.49 14.46
C GLU A 34 14.24 6.24 13.98
N GLN A 35 14.53 5.03 13.49
CA GLN A 35 15.86 4.68 12.97
C GLN A 35 16.05 5.00 11.48
N GLY A 36 15.01 5.47 10.78
CA GLY A 36 15.04 5.84 9.36
C GLY A 36 15.33 4.68 8.38
N MET A 37 15.44 3.44 8.86
CA MET A 37 15.71 2.27 8.00
C MET A 37 14.45 1.68 7.38
N VAL A 38 13.31 1.88 8.05
CA VAL A 38 12.00 1.36 7.69
C VAL A 38 11.00 2.50 7.69
N VAL A 39 10.13 2.48 6.69
CA VAL A 39 9.08 3.47 6.49
C VAL A 39 7.76 2.76 6.28
N THR A 40 6.68 3.39 6.69
CA THR A 40 5.33 3.01 6.29
C THR A 40 4.96 3.84 5.08
N VAL A 41 4.69 3.17 3.96
CA VAL A 41 4.29 3.80 2.70
C VAL A 41 2.81 3.59 2.44
N ARG A 42 2.18 4.59 1.84
CA ARG A 42 0.84 4.58 1.28
C ARG A 42 0.93 4.21 -0.20
N LEU A 43 0.21 3.17 -0.61
CA LEU A 43 0.20 2.61 -1.95
C LEU A 43 -1.24 2.47 -2.45
N ILE A 44 -1.43 2.53 -3.77
CA ILE A 44 -2.67 2.06 -4.38
C ILE A 44 -2.68 0.53 -4.29
N PRO A 45 -3.67 -0.09 -3.63
CA PRO A 45 -3.72 -1.54 -3.53
C PRO A 45 -3.89 -2.22 -4.90
N ARG A 46 -3.49 -3.48 -4.96
CA ARG A 46 -3.65 -4.34 -6.14
C ARG A 46 -4.39 -5.58 -5.67
N LEU A 47 -5.72 -5.52 -5.69
CA LEU A 47 -6.58 -6.48 -5.01
C LEU A 47 -7.39 -7.28 -6.03
N ASP A 48 -7.44 -8.59 -5.82
CA ASP A 48 -8.47 -9.45 -6.39
C ASP A 48 -9.35 -9.92 -5.24
N LEU A 49 -10.50 -9.27 -5.07
CA LEU A 49 -11.39 -9.51 -3.93
C LEU A 49 -11.84 -10.97 -3.86
N ASN A 50 -12.14 -11.60 -4.98
CA ASN A 50 -12.58 -12.99 -5.00
C ASN A 50 -11.46 -13.92 -4.51
N ALA A 51 -10.24 -13.71 -5.01
CA ALA A 51 -9.09 -14.50 -4.59
C ALA A 51 -8.75 -14.31 -3.10
N LEU A 52 -8.92 -13.09 -2.57
CA LEU A 52 -8.68 -12.79 -1.16
C LEU A 52 -9.76 -13.40 -0.25
N LEU A 53 -11.03 -13.30 -0.61
CA LEU A 53 -12.15 -13.89 0.12
C LEU A 53 -12.06 -15.43 0.14
N ASP A 54 -11.72 -16.06 -0.98
CA ASP A 54 -11.52 -17.51 -1.05
C ASP A 54 -10.34 -17.98 -0.20
N ARG A 55 -9.33 -17.13 -0.01
CA ARG A 55 -8.21 -17.41 0.89
C ARG A 55 -8.59 -17.23 2.35
N GLU A 56 -9.39 -16.21 2.66
CA GLU A 56 -9.93 -15.98 4.00
C GLU A 56 -10.72 -17.18 4.51
N LYS A 57 -11.62 -17.68 3.68
CA LYS A 57 -12.42 -18.89 3.97
C LYS A 57 -11.55 -20.12 4.22
N ARG A 58 -10.35 -20.18 3.62
CA ARG A 58 -9.39 -21.28 3.82
C ARG A 58 -8.50 -21.11 5.05
N GLY A 59 -8.57 -19.96 5.75
CA GLY A 59 -7.77 -19.70 6.95
C GLY A 59 -6.26 -19.54 6.69
N ASP A 60 -5.84 -19.31 5.44
CA ASP A 60 -4.42 -19.31 5.04
C ASP A 60 -3.73 -17.94 5.21
N PHE A 61 -4.22 -17.11 6.14
CA PHE A 61 -3.57 -15.85 6.51
C PHE A 61 -2.65 -16.05 7.72
N SER A 62 -1.67 -16.94 7.57
CA SER A 62 -0.58 -17.04 8.54
C SER A 62 0.27 -15.75 8.52
N ARG A 63 0.56 -15.20 9.71
CA ARG A 63 1.31 -13.95 9.98
C ARG A 63 2.68 -13.82 9.27
N LYS A 64 3.16 -14.86 8.58
CA LYS A 64 4.43 -14.90 7.85
C LYS A 64 4.32 -14.59 6.35
N SER A 65 3.12 -14.34 5.82
CA SER A 65 2.86 -14.35 4.38
C SER A 65 2.37 -13.01 3.83
N ASP A 66 3.11 -11.92 3.98
CA ASP A 66 2.91 -10.80 3.05
C ASP A 66 3.63 -11.08 1.71
N MET A 67 4.74 -11.81 1.78
CA MET A 67 5.60 -12.15 0.64
C MET A 67 5.16 -13.41 -0.09
N ALA A 68 4.60 -14.42 0.59
CA ALA A 68 4.17 -15.66 -0.06
C ALA A 68 2.81 -15.49 -0.76
N THR A 69 1.90 -14.68 -0.21
CA THR A 69 0.64 -14.24 -0.85
C THR A 69 0.90 -13.55 -2.19
N LEU A 70 1.94 -12.72 -2.26
CA LEU A 70 2.35 -12.00 -3.46
C LEU A 70 3.08 -12.87 -4.50
N LYS A 71 3.73 -13.95 -4.07
CA LYS A 71 4.49 -14.84 -4.94
C LYS A 71 3.62 -15.93 -5.57
N GLN A 72 2.50 -16.29 -4.94
CA GLN A 72 1.55 -17.29 -5.43
C GLN A 72 0.51 -16.74 -6.42
N MET A 73 0.26 -15.43 -6.48
CA MET A 73 -0.59 -14.80 -7.51
C MET A 73 0.12 -14.68 -8.89
N GLY A 74 0.85 -15.73 -9.28
CA GLY A 74 1.09 -16.10 -10.69
C GLY A 74 1.70 -15.06 -11.63
N GLY A 75 2.40 -14.01 -11.15
CA GLY A 75 3.04 -13.03 -12.02
C GLY A 75 2.10 -12.12 -12.82
N VAL A 76 0.79 -12.31 -12.74
CA VAL A 76 -0.22 -11.41 -13.31
C VAL A 76 -0.48 -10.31 -12.29
N ARG A 77 -0.06 -9.09 -12.61
CA ARG A 77 -0.29 -7.92 -11.74
C ARG A 77 -1.79 -7.69 -11.61
N ALA A 78 -2.36 -7.95 -10.43
CA ALA A 78 -3.75 -7.61 -10.15
C ALA A 78 -4.03 -6.13 -10.44
N GLN A 79 -5.28 -5.84 -10.83
CA GLN A 79 -5.70 -4.49 -11.15
C GLN A 79 -5.52 -3.58 -9.94
N LYS A 80 -5.08 -2.34 -10.20
CA LYS A 80 -5.03 -1.32 -9.16
C LYS A 80 -6.47 -1.00 -8.76
N ARG A 81 -6.79 -1.22 -7.49
CA ARG A 81 -8.13 -1.01 -6.96
C ARG A 81 -7.98 -0.62 -5.50
N PHE A 82 -8.65 0.47 -5.13
CA PHE A 82 -8.73 0.89 -3.74
C PHE A 82 -9.50 -0.12 -2.92
N PHE A 83 -9.17 -0.18 -1.64
CA PHE A 83 -9.89 -1.01 -0.70
C PHE A 83 -11.24 -0.34 -0.40
N ASP A 84 -12.32 -1.09 -0.61
CA ASP A 84 -13.67 -0.68 -0.28
C ASP A 84 -14.16 -1.61 0.84
N ARG A 85 -14.42 -1.02 2.00
CA ARG A 85 -14.89 -1.74 3.18
C ARG A 85 -16.27 -2.35 2.94
N ASP A 86 -17.20 -1.58 2.41
CA ASP A 86 -18.58 -1.98 2.23
C ASP A 86 -18.69 -3.12 1.22
N GLU A 87 -17.87 -3.09 0.16
CA GLU A 87 -17.83 -4.19 -0.80
C GLU A 87 -17.29 -5.49 -0.18
N VAL A 88 -16.27 -5.40 0.68
CA VAL A 88 -15.72 -6.57 1.37
C VAL A 88 -16.74 -7.14 2.35
N ASP A 89 -17.37 -6.29 3.16
CA ASP A 89 -18.41 -6.69 4.11
C ASP A 89 -19.63 -7.30 3.38
N ALA A 90 -20.07 -6.70 2.27
CA ALA A 90 -21.18 -7.21 1.45
C ALA A 90 -20.89 -8.59 0.83
N ARG A 91 -19.63 -8.89 0.52
CA ARG A 91 -19.19 -10.20 0.02
C ARG A 91 -18.87 -11.20 1.13
N GLY A 92 -19.09 -10.83 2.40
CA GLY A 92 -18.88 -11.67 3.57
C GLY A 92 -17.41 -11.82 3.97
N GLY A 93 -16.56 -10.85 3.62
CA GLY A 93 -15.20 -10.77 4.14
C GLY A 93 -15.16 -10.26 5.58
N GLN A 94 -14.07 -10.50 6.29
CA GLN A 94 -13.91 -10.03 7.67
C GLN A 94 -12.93 -8.86 7.74
N VAL A 95 -13.45 -7.66 7.97
CA VAL A 95 -12.63 -6.46 8.18
C VAL A 95 -12.44 -6.23 9.68
N GLU A 96 -11.18 -6.24 10.12
CA GLU A 96 -10.79 -5.95 11.51
C GLU A 96 -10.34 -4.50 11.66
N GLN A 97 -10.40 -3.95 12.88
CA GLN A 97 -9.76 -2.67 13.16
C GLN A 97 -8.23 -2.81 13.08
N GLY A 98 -7.58 -1.86 12.41
CA GLY A 98 -6.13 -1.81 12.30
C GLY A 98 -5.45 -1.35 13.58
N ILE A 99 -4.14 -1.58 13.66
CA ILE A 99 -3.32 -1.19 14.82
C ILE A 99 -3.14 0.33 14.86
N LEU A 100 -3.13 0.97 13.69
CA LEU A 100 -3.02 2.42 13.57
C LEU A 100 -4.44 3.03 13.60
N PRO A 101 -4.62 4.20 14.25
CA PRO A 101 -5.89 4.93 14.21
C PRO A 101 -6.30 5.23 12.77
N GLY A 102 -7.60 5.11 12.45
CA GLY A 102 -8.12 5.36 11.09
C GLY A 102 -7.70 4.32 10.06
N THR A 103 -7.33 3.11 10.51
CA THR A 103 -6.95 1.99 9.62
C THR A 103 -7.77 0.75 9.90
N VAL A 104 -7.94 -0.06 8.86
CA VAL A 104 -8.63 -1.33 8.88
C VAL A 104 -7.70 -2.44 8.39
N ARG A 105 -7.98 -3.68 8.75
CA ARG A 105 -7.21 -4.84 8.34
C ARG A 105 -8.10 -5.85 7.63
N PHE A 106 -7.64 -6.31 6.48
CA PHE A 106 -8.31 -7.33 5.69
C PHE A 106 -7.26 -8.21 5.02
N ALA A 107 -7.46 -9.53 5.02
CA ALA A 107 -6.56 -10.48 4.38
C ALA A 107 -5.07 -10.34 4.79
N GLY A 108 -4.82 -9.93 6.05
CA GLY A 108 -3.47 -9.70 6.58
C GLY A 108 -2.82 -8.37 6.17
N MET A 109 -3.48 -7.57 5.33
CA MET A 109 -3.04 -6.23 4.91
C MET A 109 -3.71 -5.15 5.77
N THR A 110 -3.12 -3.97 5.81
CA THR A 110 -3.65 -2.80 6.54
C THR A 110 -3.99 -1.70 5.54
N PHE A 111 -5.22 -1.21 5.59
CA PHE A 111 -5.73 -0.17 4.71
C PHE A 111 -6.13 1.07 5.51
N GLU A 112 -6.04 2.25 4.90
CA GLU A 112 -6.69 3.45 5.41
C GLU A 112 -8.17 3.47 5.06
N GLU A 113 -8.93 4.32 5.76
CA GLU A 113 -10.35 4.54 5.47
C GLU A 113 -10.58 4.97 4.01
N SER A 114 -9.70 5.82 3.47
CA SER A 114 -9.66 6.21 2.05
C SER A 114 -9.20 5.11 1.09
N GLY A 115 -9.06 3.87 1.55
CA GLY A 115 -8.81 2.69 0.73
C GLY A 115 -7.36 2.46 0.30
N TYR A 116 -6.40 3.30 0.70
CA TYR A 116 -4.98 3.07 0.42
C TYR A 116 -4.41 1.92 1.23
N LEU A 117 -3.44 1.20 0.67
CA LEU A 117 -2.66 0.19 1.40
C LEU A 117 -1.53 0.86 2.17
N LEU A 118 -1.48 0.63 3.48
CA LEU A 118 -0.33 0.94 4.32
C LEU A 118 0.60 -0.26 4.42
N ARG A 119 1.84 -0.06 3.95
CA ARG A 119 2.84 -1.12 3.93
C ARG A 119 4.14 -0.67 4.56
N ARG A 120 4.62 -1.47 5.50
CA ARG A 120 5.94 -1.31 6.10
C ARG A 120 7.02 -1.82 5.13
N MET A 121 7.94 -0.96 4.72
CA MET A 121 9.01 -1.25 3.77
C MET A 121 10.36 -0.70 4.23
N ALA A 122 11.44 -1.45 3.97
CA ALA A 122 12.79 -0.95 4.20
C ALA A 122 13.16 0.09 3.14
N VAL A 123 13.78 1.21 3.53
CA VAL A 123 14.15 2.31 2.62
C VAL A 123 15.04 1.84 1.47
N ARG A 124 15.90 0.83 1.70
CA ARG A 124 16.72 0.20 0.64
C ARG A 124 15.91 -0.38 -0.53
N HIS A 125 14.65 -0.78 -0.29
CA HIS A 125 13.74 -1.31 -1.31
C HIS A 125 12.97 -0.22 -2.06
N LEU A 126 13.24 1.05 -1.76
CA LEU A 126 12.62 2.21 -2.39
C LEU A 126 13.66 2.98 -3.20
N LEU A 127 13.22 3.55 -4.31
CA LEU A 127 13.91 4.64 -5.00
C LEU A 127 13.45 5.95 -4.37
N VAL A 128 14.38 6.88 -4.24
CA VAL A 128 14.17 8.19 -3.62
C VAL A 128 14.79 9.28 -4.50
N GLY A 129 14.36 10.53 -4.31
CA GLY A 129 14.84 11.68 -5.09
C GLY A 129 14.40 11.62 -6.56
N SER A 130 15.23 12.11 -7.48
CA SER A 130 14.88 12.26 -8.90
C SER A 130 14.50 10.95 -9.60
N ALA A 131 15.03 9.81 -9.15
CA ALA A 131 14.70 8.49 -9.70
C ALA A 131 13.29 8.00 -9.30
N ALA A 132 12.67 8.66 -8.33
CA ALA A 132 11.32 8.37 -7.85
C ALA A 132 10.31 9.46 -8.21
N ALA A 133 10.70 10.42 -9.05
CA ALA A 133 9.80 11.47 -9.51
C ALA A 133 8.53 10.83 -10.12
N PRO A 134 7.35 11.13 -9.57
CA PRO A 134 6.11 10.62 -10.12
C PRO A 134 5.77 11.39 -11.40
N SER A 135 5.17 10.71 -12.37
CA SER A 135 4.57 11.37 -13.54
C SER A 135 3.25 12.04 -13.16
N LEU A 136 2.83 13.04 -13.95
CA LEU A 136 1.53 13.71 -13.72
C LEU A 136 0.38 12.72 -13.65
N ALA A 137 0.34 11.73 -14.56
CA ALA A 137 -0.68 10.70 -14.59
C ALA A 137 -0.70 9.86 -13.30
N GLU A 138 0.47 9.49 -12.78
CA GLU A 138 0.58 8.74 -11.52
C GLU A 138 0.14 9.57 -10.32
N VAL A 139 0.51 10.86 -10.25
CA VAL A 139 0.05 11.76 -9.18
C VAL A 139 -1.46 11.94 -9.24
N THR A 140 -2.03 12.13 -10.43
CA THR A 140 -3.48 12.23 -10.61
C THR A 140 -4.16 10.94 -10.15
N GLU A 141 -3.71 9.77 -10.60
CA GLU A 141 -4.27 8.48 -10.16
C GLU A 141 -4.19 8.31 -8.64
N PHE A 142 -3.09 8.75 -8.03
CA PHE A 142 -2.87 8.66 -6.58
C PHE A 142 -3.69 9.67 -5.78
N VAL A 143 -4.09 10.82 -6.34
CA VAL A 143 -4.85 11.86 -5.62
C VAL A 143 -6.35 11.76 -5.89
N GLN A 144 -6.74 11.35 -7.10
CA GLN A 144 -8.13 11.39 -7.56
C GLN A 144 -9.06 10.56 -6.69
N GLN A 145 -8.65 9.35 -6.30
CA GLN A 145 -9.51 8.44 -5.53
C GLN A 145 -9.44 8.65 -4.01
N GLY A 146 -8.55 9.52 -3.51
CA GLY A 146 -8.60 9.97 -2.12
C GLY A 146 -9.60 11.09 -1.87
N LYS A 147 -10.16 11.68 -2.93
CA LYS A 147 -11.07 12.82 -2.86
C LYS A 147 -12.56 12.47 -2.96
N ASP A 148 -12.90 11.27 -3.40
CA ASP A 148 -14.30 10.90 -3.61
C ASP A 148 -15.11 10.82 -2.30
N GLU A 149 -14.46 10.85 -1.11
CA GLU A 149 -15.14 10.86 0.20
C GLU A 149 -15.09 12.20 0.97
N ASP A 150 -14.14 13.10 0.69
CA ASP A 150 -14.02 14.37 1.43
C ASP A 150 -14.96 15.49 0.90
N ASP A 151 -15.45 15.40 -0.36
CA ASP A 151 -16.29 16.43 -0.99
C ASP A 151 -17.82 16.26 -0.74
N LEU A 152 -18.24 15.38 0.18
CA LEU A 152 -19.66 15.16 0.53
C LEU A 152 -20.07 15.75 1.88
N HIS A 153 -19.19 16.51 2.55
CA HIS A 153 -19.46 17.19 3.81
C HIS A 153 -19.13 18.70 3.75
N GLU A 154 -19.79 19.47 2.88
CA GLU A 154 -19.99 20.92 3.07
C GLU A 154 -21.44 21.33 2.80
#